data_AF-A0A2R6HU95-F1
#
_entry.id   AF-A0A2R6HU95-F1
#
_cell.length_a   1.000
_cell.length_b   1.000
_cell.length_c   1.000
_cell.angle_alpha   90.00
_cell.angle_beta   90.00
_cell.angle_gamma   90.00
#
_symmetry.space_group_name_H-M   'P 1'
#
loop_
_entity.id
_entity.type
_entity.pdbx_description
1 polymer ?
#
loop_
_entity_poly.entity_id
_entity_poly.type
_entity_poly.pdbx_seq_one_letter_code
_entity_poly.pdbx_strand_id
1 'polypeptide(L)'
;MLLIRGQAGGTALTGTLYEQGEPAPSFKGAPDEDAPYVWVCDAFYEVESGGQSQQIDGKEVKVAFESPMPRGFAGRDDAIEAAKDHVRTQFARLGVPEDDVELEVIQVQEAGQEV
;
A
#
# COMPACT_ATOMS: atom_id res chain seq x y z
N MET A 1 -9.79 9.85 -4.59
CA MET A 1 -8.88 8.74 -4.22
C MET A 1 -8.51 8.85 -2.76
N LEU A 2 -8.13 7.73 -2.17
CA LEU A 2 -7.67 7.67 -0.78
C LEU A 2 -6.21 7.20 -0.74
N LEU A 3 -5.37 7.86 0.06
CA LEU A 3 -4.07 7.33 0.44
C LEU A 3 -4.21 6.61 1.77
N ILE A 4 -3.72 5.37 1.82
CA ILE A 4 -3.74 4.56 3.04
C ILE A 4 -2.29 4.36 3.43
N ARG A 5 -1.93 4.95 4.57
CA ARG A 5 -0.56 5.01 5.07
C ARG A 5 -0.43 4.24 6.37
N GLY A 6 0.57 3.38 6.46
CA GLY A 6 1.03 2.77 7.71
C GLY A 6 2.39 3.32 8.10
N GLN A 7 2.58 3.57 9.39
CA GLN A 7 3.84 4.05 9.96
C GLN A 7 4.22 3.17 11.14
N ALA A 8 5.46 2.68 11.15
CA ALA A 8 6.04 1.96 12.26
C ALA A 8 7.56 1.91 12.11
N GLY A 9 8.28 1.73 13.22
CA GLY A 9 9.73 1.54 13.22
C GLY A 9 10.55 2.66 12.57
N GLY A 10 10.00 3.87 12.45
CA GLY A 10 10.65 5.01 11.80
C GLY A 10 10.54 5.04 10.28
N THR A 11 9.74 4.15 9.67
CA THR A 11 9.45 4.13 8.24
C THR A 11 7.94 4.22 7.96
N ALA A 12 7.57 4.41 6.69
CA ALA A 12 6.19 4.49 6.25
C ALA A 12 5.97 3.75 4.94
N LEU A 13 4.82 3.07 4.83
CA LEU A 13 4.30 2.51 3.59
C LEU A 13 3.01 3.24 3.25
N THR A 14 2.89 3.71 2.01
CA THR A 14 1.66 4.34 1.51
C THR A 14 1.24 3.66 0.22
N GLY A 15 -0.03 3.26 0.14
CA GLY A 15 -0.66 2.86 -1.10
C GLY A 15 -1.84 3.75 -1.43
N THR A 16 -2.35 3.59 -2.65
CA THR A 16 -3.47 4.36 -3.18
C THR A 16 -4.67 3.46 -3.43
N LEU A 17 -5.81 3.86 -2.88
CA LEU A 17 -7.11 3.28 -3.17
C LEU A 17 -7.85 4.24 -4.12
N TYR A 18 -7.99 3.81 -5.37
CA TYR A 18 -8.75 4.50 -6.40
C TYR A 18 -10.24 4.20 -6.19
N GLU A 19 -11.05 5.26 -6.19
CA GLU A 19 -12.49 5.18 -6.01
C GLU A 19 -13.21 5.09 -7.36
N GLN A 20 -14.53 4.86 -7.32
CA GLN A 20 -15.32 4.64 -8.51
C GLN A 20 -15.21 5.83 -9.47
N GLY A 21 -14.84 5.54 -10.73
CA GLY A 21 -14.68 6.54 -11.77
C GLY A 21 -13.29 7.19 -11.82
N GLU A 22 -12.38 6.82 -10.92
CA GLU A 22 -10.98 7.26 -10.98
C GLU A 22 -10.13 6.28 -11.82
N PRO A 23 -9.20 6.80 -12.64
CA PRO A 23 -8.33 5.94 -13.45
C PRO A 23 -7.25 5.29 -12.59
N ALA A 24 -7.42 4.01 -12.26
CA ALA A 24 -6.37 3.21 -11.63
C ALA A 24 -5.27 2.82 -12.65
N PRO A 25 -4.01 2.67 -12.22
CA PRO A 25 -2.94 2.20 -13.09
C PRO A 25 -3.17 0.73 -13.49
N SER A 26 -3.01 0.47 -14.79
CA SER A 26 -3.08 -0.88 -15.37
C SER A 26 -1.72 -1.56 -15.33
N PHE A 27 -1.69 -2.82 -14.87
CA PHE A 27 -0.51 -3.66 -14.93
C PHE A 27 -0.83 -4.94 -15.68
N LYS A 28 0.11 -5.40 -16.51
CA LYS A 28 -0.10 -6.59 -17.34
C LYS A 28 -0.33 -7.82 -16.44
N GLY A 29 -1.57 -8.35 -16.47
CA GLY A 29 -1.98 -9.51 -15.66
C GLY A 29 -2.68 -9.18 -14.34
N ALA A 30 -3.04 -7.91 -14.10
CA ALA A 30 -3.83 -7.52 -12.94
C ALA A 30 -5.25 -8.11 -13.02
N PRO A 31 -5.77 -8.73 -11.95
CA PRO A 31 -7.16 -9.15 -11.88
C PRO A 31 -8.08 -7.95 -11.67
N ASP A 32 -9.18 -7.90 -12.43
CA ASP A 32 -10.34 -7.01 -12.26
C ASP A 32 -10.03 -5.51 -12.16
N GLU A 33 -9.67 -4.89 -13.29
CA GLU A 33 -9.53 -3.44 -13.44
C GLU A 33 -10.87 -2.69 -13.46
N ASP A 34 -11.98 -3.40 -13.72
CA ASP A 34 -13.34 -2.83 -13.77
C ASP A 34 -14.02 -2.75 -12.39
N ALA A 35 -13.29 -3.08 -11.31
CA ALA A 35 -13.83 -2.98 -9.97
C ALA A 35 -14.10 -1.52 -9.58
N PRO A 36 -15.21 -1.22 -8.86
CA PRO A 36 -15.52 0.14 -8.40
C PRO A 36 -14.45 0.76 -7.49
N TYR A 37 -13.66 -0.07 -6.81
CA TYR A 37 -12.56 0.37 -5.96
C TYR A 37 -11.32 -0.47 -6.26
N VAL A 38 -10.19 0.17 -6.51
CA VAL A 38 -8.94 -0.51 -6.86
C VAL A 38 -7.83 -0.10 -5.91
N TRP A 39 -7.33 -1.06 -5.13
CA TRP A 39 -6.18 -0.87 -4.25
C TRP A 39 -4.88 -1.15 -4.97
N VAL A 40 -3.93 -0.23 -4.89
CA VAL A 40 -2.58 -0.36 -5.44
C VAL A 40 -1.56 0.03 -4.38
N CYS A 41 -0.69 -0.91 -4.02
CA CYS A 41 0.38 -0.69 -3.07
C CYS A 41 1.52 -1.65 -3.40
N ASP A 42 2.75 -1.16 -3.35
CA ASP A 42 3.92 -2.02 -3.43
C ASP A 42 3.92 -3.03 -2.27
N ALA A 43 4.44 -4.22 -2.54
CA ALA A 43 4.75 -5.20 -1.54
C ALA A 43 6.27 -5.27 -1.36
N PHE A 44 6.70 -5.56 -0.14
CA PHE A 44 8.12 -5.68 0.17
C PHE A 44 8.39 -6.80 1.16
N TYR A 45 9.63 -7.26 1.16
CA TYR A 45 10.10 -8.34 2.03
C TYR A 45 11.59 -8.20 2.32
N GLU A 46 12.02 -8.76 3.45
CA GLU A 46 13.42 -8.82 3.84
C GLU A 46 14.19 -9.81 2.94
N VAL A 47 15.40 -9.44 2.54
CA VAL A 47 16.30 -10.28 1.74
C VAL A 47 17.68 -10.38 2.39
N GLU A 48 18.31 -11.56 2.30
CA GLU A 48 19.66 -11.78 2.84
C GLU A 48 20.73 -10.96 2.08
N SER A 49 20.52 -10.72 0.78
CA SER A 49 21.44 -9.97 -0.08
C SER A 49 20.72 -9.32 -1.26
N GLY A 50 21.26 -8.20 -1.76
CA GLY A 50 20.56 -7.31 -2.70
C GLY A 50 19.58 -6.36 -2.00
N GLY A 51 18.67 -5.74 -2.75
CA GLY A 51 17.66 -4.83 -2.21
C GLY A 51 18.19 -3.45 -1.79
N GLN A 52 17.32 -2.67 -1.15
CA GLN A 52 17.66 -1.37 -0.54
C GLN A 52 17.78 -1.50 0.98
N SER A 53 18.82 -0.91 1.56
CA SER A 53 18.96 -0.80 3.01
C SER A 53 17.92 0.17 3.59
N GLN A 54 17.19 -0.27 4.61
CA GLN A 54 16.28 0.55 5.41
C GLN A 54 16.55 0.39 6.90
N GLN A 55 16.28 1.43 7.67
CA GLN A 55 16.31 1.43 9.13
C GLN A 55 14.89 1.19 9.65
N ILE A 56 14.70 0.10 10.40
CA ILE A 56 13.41 -0.25 11.02
C ILE A 56 13.68 -0.65 12.47
N ASP A 57 13.07 0.07 13.41
CA ASP A 57 13.28 -0.12 14.87
C ASP A 57 14.77 -0.15 15.28
N GLY A 58 15.58 0.70 14.63
CA GLY A 58 17.02 0.79 14.91
C GLY A 58 17.84 -0.34 14.29
N LYS A 59 17.23 -1.27 13.54
CA LYS A 59 17.90 -2.36 12.83
C LYS A 59 18.00 -2.02 11.35
N GLU A 60 19.17 -2.28 10.77
CA GLU A 60 19.32 -2.22 9.32
C GLU A 60 18.79 -3.52 8.71
N VAL A 61 17.83 -3.40 7.79
CA VAL A 61 17.27 -4.50 7.00
C VAL A 61 17.48 -4.22 5.52
N LYS A 62 17.62 -5.27 4.72
CA LYS A 62 17.64 -5.15 3.26
C LYS A 62 16.28 -5.54 2.71
N VAL A 63 15.67 -4.63 1.96
CA VAL A 63 14.30 -4.77 1.49
C VAL A 63 14.28 -4.87 -0.03
N ALA A 64 13.58 -5.87 -0.56
CA ALA A 64 13.27 -5.96 -1.99
C ALA A 64 11.81 -5.56 -2.23
N PHE A 65 11.57 -4.90 -3.36
CA PHE A 65 10.23 -4.48 -3.79
C PHE A 65 9.71 -5.44 -4.84
N GLU A 66 8.44 -5.81 -4.72
CA GLU A 66 7.68 -6.54 -5.72
C GLU A 66 6.71 -5.58 -6.41
N SER A 67 6.62 -5.69 -7.74
CA SER A 67 5.69 -4.88 -8.53
C SER A 67 4.27 -4.99 -7.97
N PRO A 68 3.54 -3.87 -7.86
CA PRO A 68 2.22 -3.87 -7.27
C PRO A 68 1.26 -4.66 -8.14
N MET A 69 0.43 -5.50 -7.51
CA MET A 69 -0.71 -6.14 -8.15
C MET A 69 -2.00 -5.42 -7.69
N PRO A 70 -2.66 -4.67 -8.59
CA PRO A 70 -3.94 -4.05 -8.29
C PRO A 70 -4.94 -5.09 -7.78
N ARG A 71 -5.73 -4.70 -6.78
CA ARG A 71 -6.77 -5.54 -6.20
C ARG A 71 -8.10 -4.81 -6.23
N GLY A 72 -9.06 -5.37 -6.96
CA GLY A 72 -10.40 -4.81 -7.13
C GLY A 72 -11.36 -5.20 -5.99
N PHE A 73 -12.24 -4.26 -5.62
CA PHE A 73 -13.27 -4.43 -4.61
C PHE A 73 -14.59 -3.79 -5.05
N ALA A 74 -15.71 -4.39 -4.62
CA ALA A 74 -17.05 -3.85 -4.88
C ALA A 74 -17.47 -2.76 -3.89
N GLY A 75 -16.97 -2.82 -2.65
CA GLY A 75 -17.36 -1.92 -1.55
C GLY A 75 -16.20 -1.06 -1.07
N ARG A 76 -16.50 0.20 -0.73
CA ARG A 76 -15.51 1.17 -0.23
C ARG A 76 -14.89 0.73 1.09
N ASP A 77 -15.74 0.37 2.06
CA ASP A 77 -15.28 -0.02 3.39
C ASP A 77 -14.48 -1.32 3.33
N ASP A 78 -14.91 -2.31 2.55
CA ASP A 78 -14.15 -3.54 2.31
C ASP A 78 -12.76 -3.26 1.70
N ALA A 79 -12.71 -2.34 0.74
CA ALA A 79 -11.44 -1.96 0.10
C ALA A 79 -10.49 -1.25 1.08
N ILE A 80 -11.02 -0.35 1.92
CA ILE A 80 -10.24 0.34 2.95
C ILE A 80 -9.70 -0.65 3.98
N GLU A 81 -10.54 -1.55 4.48
CA GLU A 81 -10.11 -2.54 5.48
C GLU A 81 -9.09 -3.52 4.89
N ALA A 82 -9.30 -4.00 3.66
CA ALA A 82 -8.33 -4.86 2.98
C ALA A 82 -6.99 -4.15 2.70
N ALA A 83 -7.03 -2.85 2.40
CA ALA A 83 -5.82 -2.05 2.23
C ALA A 83 -5.06 -1.84 3.55
N LYS A 84 -5.76 -1.58 4.66
CA LYS A 84 -5.16 -1.51 6.00
C LYS A 84 -4.52 -2.83 6.42
N ASP A 85 -5.21 -3.94 6.18
CA ASP A 85 -4.71 -5.30 6.44
C ASP A 85 -3.46 -5.60 5.60
N HIS A 86 -3.48 -5.19 4.32
CA HIS A 86 -2.32 -5.31 3.45
C HIS A 86 -1.10 -4.56 4.03
N VAL A 87 -1.28 -3.32 4.46
CA VAL A 87 -0.21 -2.50 5.04
C VAL A 87 0.37 -3.16 6.29
N ARG A 88 -0.48 -3.63 7.22
CA ARG A 88 -0.04 -4.37 8.43
C ARG A 88 0.76 -5.62 8.08
N THR A 89 0.27 -6.39 7.10
CA THR A 89 0.96 -7.59 6.59
C THR A 89 2.36 -7.25 6.07
N GLN A 90 2.54 -6.12 5.38
CA GLN A 90 3.87 -5.72 4.90
C GLN A 90 4.85 -5.41 6.04
N PHE A 91 4.39 -4.73 7.10
CA PHE A 91 5.21 -4.48 8.29
C PHE A 91 5.55 -5.77 9.05
N ALA A 92 4.58 -6.69 9.18
CA ALA A 92 4.80 -8.01 9.79
C ALA A 92 5.90 -8.83 9.08
N ARG A 93 6.02 -8.71 7.75
CA ARG A 93 7.09 -9.34 6.96
C ARG A 93 8.48 -8.81 7.28
N LEU A 94 8.58 -7.60 7.82
CA LEU A 94 9.83 -6.99 8.28
C LEU A 94 10.04 -7.16 9.80
N GLY A 95 9.22 -8.00 10.45
CA GLY A 95 9.32 -8.30 11.87
C GLY A 95 8.73 -7.24 12.80
N VAL A 96 7.94 -6.30 12.26
CA VAL A 96 7.22 -5.28 13.05
C VAL A 96 5.83 -5.82 13.41
N PRO A 97 5.42 -5.82 14.71
CA PRO A 97 4.08 -6.26 15.11
C PRO A 97 2.98 -5.43 14.44
N GLU A 98 1.89 -6.08 14.02
CA GLU A 98 0.79 -5.42 13.33
C GLU A 98 0.08 -4.35 14.18
N ASP A 99 0.06 -4.54 15.51
CA ASP A 99 -0.50 -3.60 16.50
C ASP A 99 0.37 -2.34 16.68
N ASP A 100 1.65 -2.38 16.32
CA ASP A 100 2.55 -1.22 16.37
C ASP A 100 2.42 -0.34 15.11
N VAL A 101 1.62 -0.76 14.12
CA VAL A 101 1.41 -0.02 12.88
C VAL A 101 0.32 1.04 13.04
N GLU A 102 0.73 2.30 13.04
CA GLU A 102 -0.18 3.44 13.01
C GLU A 102 -0.72 3.63 11.60
N LEU A 103 -2.04 3.48 11.44
CA LEU A 103 -2.73 3.58 10.16
C LEU A 103 -3.47 4.91 10.01
N GLU A 104 -3.35 5.50 8.83
CA GLU A 104 -4.05 6.73 8.45
C GLU A 104 -4.70 6.58 7.07
N VAL A 105 -5.90 7.12 6.92
CA VAL A 105 -6.62 7.21 5.64
C VAL A 105 -6.78 8.69 5.29
N ILE A 106 -6.16 9.10 4.20
CA ILE A 106 -6.11 10.49 3.74
C ILE A 106 -6.94 10.60 2.47
N GLN A 107 -7.97 11.44 2.49
CA GLN A 107 -8.72 11.73 1.27
C GLN A 107 -7.97 12.77 0.44
N VAL A 108 -7.59 12.38 -0.78
CA VAL A 108 -6.99 13.29 -1.75
C VAL A 108 -8.07 13.64 -2.76
N GLN A 109 -8.48 14.90 -2.74
CA GLN A 109 -9.19 15.49 -3.86
C GLN A 109 -8.11 15.86 -4.87
N GLU A 110 -8.18 15.30 -6.09
CA GLU A 110 -7.40 15.82 -7.21
C GLU A 110 -7.66 17.33 -7.26
N ALA A 111 -6.65 18.13 -6.91
CA ALA A 111 -6.70 19.56 -7.14
C ALA A 111 -6.87 19.71 -8.64
N GLY A 112 -8.03 20.24 -9.06
CA GLY A 112 -8.47 20.25 -10.44
C GLY A 112 -7.31 20.59 -11.38
N GLN A 113 -7.17 19.77 -12.42
CA GLN A 113 -6.35 20.05 -13.57
C GLN A 113 -6.69 21.47 -14.05
N GLU A 114 -5.88 22.47 -13.67
CA GLU A 114 -5.95 23.79 -14.27
C GLU A 114 -5.55 23.65 -15.74
N VAL A 115 -6.37 24.28 -16.56
CA VAL A 115 -6.51 24.17 -18.01
C VAL A 115 -5.25 24.43 -18.84
#